data_AF-A0A4Y2WGL5-F1
#
_entry.id   AF-A0A4Y2WGL5-F1
#
_cell.length_a   1.000
_cell.length_b   1.000
_cell.length_c   1.000
_cell.angle_alpha   90.00
_cell.angle_beta   90.00
_cell.angle_gamma   90.00
#
_symmetry.space_group_name_H-M   'P 1'
#
loop_
_entity.id
_entity.type
_entity.pdbx_description
1 polymer ?
#
loop_
_entity_poly.entity_id
_entity_poly.type
_entity_poly.pdbx_seq_one_letter_code
_entity_poly.pdbx_strand_id
1 'polypeptide(L)'
;MIKFSILLHHNYRFVSNFGPNPSKAWPPVSSSIREYMSTKPQKLVEKGNNTEDMMEWFCRIAWNMALKKGTEVRNVFECFDVCCRFLEKIKGSQVRLKDALIFVIAAGIQTLRENNKTKEMGEEGKIISRKILSSIDMCRSIEKDNSRILSLLYVYEFETRILMEDLSAETVLKQMLQLPFVDAETLQLVASIAYHCDVLTRFTAKERNCMLIDIVHLFFFANFVQPTEVHTCVDESRWK
;
A
#
# COMPACT_ATOMS: atom_id res chain seq x y z
N MET A 1 -8.79 -8.28 -4.43
CA MET A 1 -9.64 -7.07 -4.56
C MET A 1 -9.95 -6.39 -3.22
N ILE A 2 -9.80 -7.07 -2.07
CA ILE A 2 -10.31 -6.62 -0.76
C ILE A 2 -9.37 -5.64 0.00
N LYS A 3 -8.08 -5.53 -0.32
CA LYS A 3 -7.09 -4.91 0.59
C LYS A 3 -6.82 -3.41 0.43
N PHE A 4 -6.98 -2.82 -0.75
CA PHE A 4 -6.80 -1.37 -0.93
C PHE A 4 -7.98 -0.58 -0.36
N SER A 5 -9.19 -1.14 -0.48
CA SER A 5 -10.44 -0.56 0.03
C SER A 5 -10.47 -0.48 1.56
N ILE A 6 -9.89 -1.46 2.26
CA ILE A 6 -9.80 -1.48 3.74
C ILE A 6 -8.81 -0.42 4.26
N LEU A 7 -7.67 -0.24 3.59
CA LEU A 7 -6.71 0.84 3.91
C LEU A 7 -7.32 2.23 3.69
N LEU A 8 -8.17 2.38 2.66
CA LEU A 8 -8.91 3.62 2.43
C LEU A 8 -9.97 3.85 3.52
N HIS A 9 -10.77 2.84 3.88
CA HIS A 9 -11.84 2.98 4.87
C HIS A 9 -11.34 3.25 6.30
N HIS A 10 -10.25 2.62 6.75
CA HIS A 10 -9.71 2.88 8.08
C HIS A 10 -9.03 4.26 8.21
N ASN A 11 -8.55 4.84 7.11
CA ASN A 11 -7.89 6.15 7.09
C ASN A 11 -8.82 7.32 6.73
N TYR A 12 -10.12 7.09 6.48
CA TYR A 12 -11.08 8.18 6.20
C TYR A 12 -11.24 9.16 7.37
N ARG A 13 -10.86 8.79 8.61
CA ARG A 13 -10.79 9.70 9.76
C ARG A 13 -9.69 10.78 9.66
N PHE A 14 -8.77 10.69 8.69
CA PHE A 14 -7.68 11.67 8.56
C PHE A 14 -8.03 12.92 7.75
N VAL A 15 -9.00 12.83 6.83
CA VAL A 15 -9.40 13.99 5.99
C VAL A 15 -10.03 15.09 6.85
N SER A 16 -10.64 14.75 7.99
CA SER A 16 -11.26 15.73 8.91
C SER A 16 -10.27 16.61 9.68
N ASN A 17 -8.98 16.25 9.73
CA ASN A 17 -7.95 17.07 10.39
C ASN A 17 -7.31 18.09 9.43
N PHE A 18 -7.62 18.04 8.15
CA PHE A 18 -7.22 19.05 7.19
C PHE A 18 -8.40 20.02 7.00
N GLY A 19 -8.44 21.07 7.83
CA GLY A 19 -9.48 22.09 7.78
C GLY A 19 -9.71 22.64 6.36
N PRO A 20 -10.96 23.03 6.02
CA PRO A 20 -11.28 23.53 4.70
C PRO A 20 -10.60 24.89 4.51
N ASN A 21 -9.79 25.05 3.46
CA ASN A 21 -9.53 26.37 2.91
C ASN A 21 -10.15 26.44 1.51
N PRO A 22 -11.42 26.91 1.40
CA PRO A 22 -12.22 26.81 0.18
C PRO A 22 -11.95 27.92 -0.85
N SER A 23 -10.88 28.70 -0.72
CA SER A 23 -10.75 29.98 -1.45
C SER A 23 -10.00 29.93 -2.78
N LYS A 24 -9.49 28.78 -3.26
CA LYS A 24 -8.77 28.72 -4.54
C LYS A 24 -9.26 27.54 -5.38
N ALA A 25 -9.94 27.87 -6.47
CA ALA A 25 -10.37 26.92 -7.50
C ALA A 25 -9.17 26.09 -7.99
N TRP A 26 -9.40 24.78 -8.09
CA TRP A 26 -8.39 23.78 -8.44
C TRP A 26 -8.06 23.85 -9.94
N PRO A 27 -6.78 23.89 -10.36
CA PRO A 27 -6.45 23.82 -11.78
C PRO A 27 -6.74 22.42 -12.35
N PRO A 28 -7.11 22.32 -13.64
CA PRO A 28 -7.36 21.03 -14.29
C PRO A 28 -6.07 20.21 -14.39
N VAL A 29 -6.15 18.94 -13.98
CA VAL A 29 -5.04 17.98 -13.97
C VAL A 29 -4.95 17.33 -15.34
N SER A 30 -4.18 17.91 -16.27
CA SER A 30 -3.91 17.33 -17.60
C SER A 30 -2.42 17.15 -17.92
N SER A 31 -1.51 17.71 -17.12
CA SER A 31 -0.08 17.40 -17.18
C SER A 31 0.28 16.32 -16.17
N SER A 32 1.22 15.43 -16.52
CA SER A 32 1.64 14.34 -15.64
C SER A 32 1.95 14.90 -14.24
N ILE A 33 1.53 14.21 -13.17
CA ILE A 33 1.82 14.63 -11.79
C ILE A 33 3.31 14.98 -11.65
N ARG A 34 4.18 14.20 -12.28
CA ARG A 34 5.63 14.43 -12.33
C ARG A 34 6.01 15.79 -12.92
N GLU A 35 5.37 16.24 -13.99
CA GLU A 35 5.59 17.53 -14.65
C GLU A 35 5.03 18.71 -13.83
N TYR A 36 3.87 18.53 -13.23
CA TYR A 36 3.31 19.54 -12.31
C TYR A 36 4.18 19.70 -11.05
N MET A 37 4.69 18.58 -10.53
CA MET A 37 5.52 18.52 -9.32
C MET A 37 6.99 18.90 -9.58
N SER A 38 7.46 18.91 -10.84
CA SER A 38 8.81 19.39 -11.18
C SER A 38 8.86 20.90 -11.46
N THR A 39 7.80 21.46 -12.04
CA THR A 39 7.82 22.85 -12.58
C THR A 39 7.34 23.92 -11.60
N LYS A 40 6.43 23.61 -10.68
CA LYS A 40 5.86 24.61 -9.75
C LYS A 40 6.63 24.86 -8.45
N PRO A 41 7.29 23.87 -7.81
CA PRO A 41 8.06 24.16 -6.60
C PRO A 41 9.18 25.16 -6.85
N GLN A 42 9.86 25.08 -8.01
CA GLN A 42 10.95 25.99 -8.38
C GLN A 42 10.48 27.46 -8.48
N LYS A 43 9.32 27.72 -9.07
CA LYS A 43 8.78 29.09 -9.25
C LYS A 43 8.23 29.73 -7.96
N LEU A 44 7.96 28.95 -6.92
CA LEU A 44 7.43 29.45 -5.65
C LEU A 44 8.52 29.67 -4.58
N VAL A 45 9.65 28.97 -4.68
CA VAL A 45 10.87 29.23 -3.89
C VAL A 45 11.42 30.63 -4.16
N GLU A 46 11.26 31.16 -5.37
CA GLU A 46 11.67 32.53 -5.74
C GLU A 46 10.85 33.64 -5.05
N LYS A 47 9.73 33.32 -4.40
CA LYS A 47 8.82 34.32 -3.79
C LYS A 47 8.92 34.44 -2.26
N GLY A 48 9.92 33.84 -1.63
CA GLY A 48 10.19 34.04 -0.19
C GLY A 48 9.16 33.43 0.77
N ASN A 49 8.30 32.53 0.30
CA ASN A 49 7.44 31.73 1.18
C ASN A 49 8.28 30.70 1.94
N ASN A 50 7.92 30.42 3.19
CA ASN A 50 8.53 29.37 4.00
C ASN A 50 8.50 28.04 3.24
N THR A 51 9.67 27.46 2.99
CA THR A 51 9.86 26.23 2.20
C THR A 51 9.04 25.07 2.75
N GLU A 52 8.86 25.00 4.07
CA GLU A 52 8.04 23.97 4.73
C GLU A 52 6.55 24.11 4.36
N ASP A 53 5.98 25.33 4.41
CA ASP A 53 4.56 25.57 4.08
C ASP A 53 4.25 25.16 2.63
N MET A 54 5.20 25.37 1.72
CA MET A 54 5.07 24.92 0.33
C MET A 54 5.09 23.40 0.23
N MET A 55 6.03 22.74 0.90
CA MET A 55 6.09 21.27 0.95
C MET A 55 4.80 20.69 1.54
N GLU A 56 4.26 21.28 2.60
CA GLU A 56 2.99 20.87 3.18
C GLU A 56 1.81 21.07 2.21
N TRP A 57 1.77 22.20 1.52
CA TRP A 57 0.76 22.45 0.51
C TRP A 57 0.83 21.41 -0.62
N PHE A 58 2.02 21.07 -1.11
CA PHE A 58 2.20 20.03 -2.13
C PHE A 58 1.74 18.66 -1.65
N CYS A 59 2.08 18.27 -0.41
CA CYS A 59 1.61 17.02 0.18
C CYS A 59 0.07 16.95 0.21
N ARG A 60 -0.61 18.06 0.54
CA ARG A 60 -2.08 18.13 0.51
C ARG A 60 -2.65 17.92 -0.89
N ILE A 61 -2.05 18.54 -1.91
CA ILE A 61 -2.46 18.35 -3.30
C ILE A 61 -2.31 16.88 -3.71
N ALA A 62 -1.13 16.30 -3.48
CA ALA A 62 -0.85 14.91 -3.86
C ALA A 62 -1.78 13.92 -3.14
N TRP A 63 -2.09 14.14 -1.85
CA TRP A 63 -3.04 13.32 -1.10
C TRP A 63 -4.45 13.36 -1.71
N ASN A 64 -4.94 14.57 -2.04
CA ASN A 64 -6.25 14.73 -2.66
C ASN A 64 -6.33 14.08 -4.04
N MET A 65 -5.26 14.15 -4.82
CA MET A 65 -5.18 13.49 -6.13
C MET A 65 -5.20 11.97 -5.99
N ALA A 66 -4.43 11.43 -5.04
CA ALA A 66 -4.37 10.01 -4.75
C ALA A 66 -5.73 9.44 -4.28
N LEU A 67 -6.48 10.19 -3.47
CA LEU A 67 -7.77 9.75 -2.94
C LEU A 67 -8.97 10.00 -3.87
N LYS A 68 -8.76 10.65 -5.02
CA LYS A 68 -9.83 10.91 -5.97
C LYS A 68 -10.38 9.58 -6.52
N LYS A 69 -11.70 9.47 -6.59
CA LYS A 69 -12.38 8.28 -7.12
C LYS A 69 -11.92 8.02 -8.56
N GLY A 70 -11.53 6.77 -8.84
CA GLY A 70 -11.07 6.35 -10.16
C GLY A 70 -9.60 6.65 -10.46
N THR A 71 -8.83 7.18 -9.50
CA THR A 71 -7.39 7.32 -9.66
C THR A 71 -6.74 5.94 -9.79
N GLU A 72 -5.96 5.76 -10.85
CA GLU A 72 -5.19 4.54 -11.07
C GLU A 72 -4.20 4.29 -9.93
N VAL A 73 -4.01 3.03 -9.55
CA VAL A 73 -3.14 2.66 -8.43
C VAL A 73 -1.69 3.13 -8.64
N ARG A 74 -1.22 3.12 -9.89
CA ARG A 74 0.08 3.68 -10.27
C ARG A 74 0.22 5.15 -9.88
N ASN A 75 -0.81 5.95 -10.14
CA ASN A 75 -0.82 7.37 -9.79
C ASN A 75 -0.89 7.57 -8.27
N VAL A 76 -1.61 6.71 -7.55
CA VAL A 76 -1.61 6.71 -6.08
C VAL A 76 -0.19 6.50 -5.54
N PHE A 77 0.53 5.50 -6.06
CA PHE A 77 1.92 5.25 -5.71
C PHE A 77 2.79 6.49 -5.96
N GLU A 78 2.71 7.10 -7.13
CA GLU A 78 3.55 8.27 -7.47
C GLU A 78 3.23 9.49 -6.60
N CYS A 79 1.95 9.76 -6.32
CA CYS A 79 1.53 10.85 -5.44
C CYS A 79 2.14 10.69 -4.04
N PHE A 80 2.00 9.51 -3.43
CA PHE A 80 2.52 9.27 -2.09
C PHE A 80 4.04 9.17 -2.05
N ASP A 81 4.70 8.69 -3.10
CA ASP A 81 6.17 8.70 -3.21
C ASP A 81 6.72 10.13 -3.15
N VAL A 82 6.04 11.06 -3.82
CA VAL A 82 6.41 12.48 -3.76
C VAL A 82 6.12 13.06 -2.37
N CYS A 83 4.99 12.71 -1.74
CA CYS A 83 4.69 13.11 -0.37
C CYS A 83 5.80 12.69 0.60
N CYS A 84 6.28 11.45 0.54
CA CYS A 84 7.36 10.97 1.42
C CYS A 84 8.60 11.87 1.31
N ARG A 85 9.06 12.17 0.09
CA ARG A 85 10.24 13.02 -0.14
C ARG A 85 10.14 14.43 0.44
N PHE A 86 8.92 14.96 0.54
CA PHE A 86 8.67 16.26 1.17
C PHE A 86 8.51 16.14 2.68
N LEU A 87 7.75 15.16 3.15
CA LEU A 87 7.51 14.93 4.57
C LEU A 87 8.82 14.63 5.30
N GLU A 88 9.76 13.90 4.69
CA GLU A 88 11.12 13.68 5.21
C GLU A 88 11.88 14.97 5.58
N LYS A 89 11.57 16.08 4.91
CA LYS A 89 12.23 17.38 5.10
C LYS A 89 11.49 18.29 6.07
N ILE A 90 10.23 18.01 6.36
CA ILE A 90 9.39 18.80 7.26
C ILE A 90 9.58 18.31 8.70
N LYS A 91 9.89 19.22 9.63
CA LYS A 91 10.03 18.87 11.05
C LYS A 91 8.70 18.39 11.65
N GLY A 92 8.76 17.38 12.50
CA GLY A 92 7.56 16.85 13.20
C GLY A 92 6.56 16.11 12.32
N SER A 93 6.91 15.79 11.07
CA SER A 93 6.03 15.12 10.10
C SER A 93 5.98 13.59 10.23
N GLN A 94 6.70 12.99 11.19
CA GLN A 94 6.97 11.55 11.25
C GLN A 94 5.73 10.66 11.16
N VAL A 95 4.63 11.06 11.81
CA VAL A 95 3.35 10.34 11.73
C VAL A 95 2.81 10.35 10.29
N ARG A 96 2.75 11.54 9.66
CA ARG A 96 2.30 11.70 8.27
C ARG A 96 3.21 10.97 7.29
N LEU A 97 4.53 10.99 7.53
CA LEU A 97 5.51 10.28 6.72
C LEU A 97 5.26 8.77 6.78
N LYS A 98 5.04 8.21 7.98
CA LYS A 98 4.70 6.80 8.16
C LYS A 98 3.46 6.41 7.36
N ASP A 99 2.39 7.20 7.45
CA ASP A 99 1.16 6.91 6.72
C ASP A 99 1.39 6.94 5.21
N ALA A 100 2.10 7.96 4.71
CA ALA A 100 2.46 8.05 3.30
C ALA A 100 3.32 6.86 2.84
N LEU A 101 4.30 6.41 3.63
CA LEU A 101 5.12 5.24 3.34
C LEU A 101 4.27 3.97 3.20
N ILE A 102 3.29 3.76 4.10
CA ILE A 102 2.38 2.61 4.01
C ILE A 102 1.57 2.65 2.70
N PHE A 103 1.09 3.84 2.29
CA PHE A 103 0.41 3.98 1.00
C PHE A 103 1.34 3.72 -0.20
N VAL A 104 2.59 4.19 -0.17
CA VAL A 104 3.60 3.88 -1.20
C VAL A 104 3.79 2.36 -1.30
N ILE A 105 3.98 1.69 -0.18
CA ILE A 105 4.19 0.23 -0.13
C ILE A 105 2.98 -0.51 -0.72
N ALA A 106 1.77 -0.21 -0.22
CA ALA A 106 0.56 -0.90 -0.64
C ALA A 106 0.22 -0.67 -2.11
N ALA A 107 0.30 0.59 -2.58
CA ALA A 107 0.05 0.94 -3.98
C ALA A 107 1.13 0.38 -4.91
N GLY A 108 2.39 0.37 -4.45
CA GLY A 108 3.51 -0.20 -5.18
C GLY A 108 3.35 -1.70 -5.40
N ILE A 109 3.04 -2.47 -4.35
CA ILE A 109 2.78 -3.91 -4.45
C ILE A 109 1.62 -4.18 -5.41
N GLN A 110 0.54 -3.42 -5.30
CA GLN A 110 -0.60 -3.59 -6.20
C GLN A 110 -0.24 -3.27 -7.66
N THR A 111 0.58 -2.25 -7.90
CA THR A 111 1.13 -1.94 -9.23
C THR A 111 2.00 -3.09 -9.75
N LEU A 112 2.86 -3.68 -8.91
CA LEU A 112 3.68 -4.85 -9.28
C LEU A 112 2.82 -6.07 -9.64
N ARG A 113 1.74 -6.33 -8.88
CA ARG A 113 0.81 -7.42 -9.21
C ARG A 113 0.15 -7.23 -10.57
N GLU A 114 -0.20 -5.99 -10.91
CA GLU A 114 -0.80 -5.67 -12.21
C GLU A 114 0.21 -5.88 -13.35
N ASN A 115 1.47 -5.48 -13.16
CA ASN A 115 2.55 -5.72 -14.12
C ASN A 115 2.94 -7.21 -14.26
N ASN A 116 2.94 -7.97 -13.16
CA ASN A 116 3.28 -9.39 -13.23
C ASN A 116 2.23 -10.22 -14.00
N LYS A 117 0.98 -9.76 -14.10
CA LYS A 117 -0.03 -10.40 -14.96
C LYS A 117 0.34 -10.34 -16.45
N THR A 118 1.10 -9.33 -16.87
CA THR A 118 1.57 -9.20 -18.26
C THR A 118 2.92 -9.89 -18.49
N LYS A 119 3.48 -10.57 -17.47
CA LYS A 119 4.78 -11.28 -17.50
C LYS A 119 6.00 -10.43 -17.91
N GLU A 120 5.86 -9.11 -17.92
CA GLU A 120 6.96 -8.20 -18.20
C GLU A 120 7.35 -7.48 -16.92
N MET A 121 8.22 -8.10 -16.11
CA MET A 121 8.91 -7.36 -15.05
C MET A 121 10.04 -6.53 -15.66
N GLY A 122 9.66 -5.46 -16.36
CA GLY A 122 10.56 -4.50 -16.96
C GLY A 122 11.33 -3.67 -15.93
N GLU A 123 12.14 -2.73 -16.42
CA GLU A 123 12.94 -1.82 -15.58
C GLU A 123 12.06 -1.03 -14.58
N GLU A 124 10.84 -0.67 -14.98
CA GLU A 124 9.88 0.00 -14.11
C GLU A 124 9.50 -0.86 -12.88
N GLY A 125 9.28 -2.16 -13.06
CA GLY A 125 9.01 -3.08 -11.96
C GLY A 125 10.15 -3.08 -10.95
N LYS A 126 11.41 -3.13 -11.42
CA LYS A 126 12.60 -3.07 -10.54
C LYS A 126 12.71 -1.74 -9.79
N ILE A 127 12.35 -0.62 -10.42
CA ILE A 127 12.34 0.70 -9.76
C ILE A 127 11.28 0.72 -8.65
N ILE A 128 10.07 0.26 -8.95
CA ILE A 128 8.97 0.20 -7.99
C ILE A 128 9.35 -0.69 -6.80
N SER A 129 9.88 -1.89 -7.06
CA SER A 129 10.26 -2.80 -5.97
C SER A 129 11.34 -2.23 -5.07
N ARG A 130 12.39 -1.60 -5.64
CA ARG A 130 13.41 -0.90 -4.84
C ARG A 130 12.79 0.19 -3.96
N LYS A 131 11.83 0.95 -4.49
CA LYS A 131 11.15 1.99 -3.72
C LYS A 131 10.30 1.41 -2.60
N ILE A 132 9.61 0.29 -2.84
CA ILE A 132 8.83 -0.40 -1.80
C ILE A 132 9.76 -0.86 -0.67
N LEU A 133 10.84 -1.58 -0.99
CA LEU A 133 11.78 -2.09 0.01
C LEU A 133 12.41 -0.94 0.82
N SER A 134 12.84 0.13 0.14
CA SER A 134 13.34 1.33 0.83
C SER A 134 12.29 1.99 1.73
N SER A 135 11.02 1.99 1.33
CA SER A 135 9.93 2.55 2.13
C SER A 135 9.61 1.68 3.34
N ILE A 136 9.73 0.35 3.21
CA ILE A 136 9.61 -0.60 4.32
C ILE A 136 10.70 -0.35 5.37
N ASP A 137 11.96 -0.25 4.93
CA ASP A 137 13.08 0.01 5.83
C ASP A 137 12.93 1.34 6.56
N MET A 138 12.49 2.38 5.83
CA MET A 138 12.20 3.67 6.44
C MET A 138 11.06 3.58 7.45
N CYS A 139 9.98 2.87 7.12
CA CYS A 139 8.84 2.70 8.03
C CYS A 139 9.25 1.94 9.31
N ARG A 140 10.10 0.91 9.22
CA ARG A 140 10.68 0.21 10.38
C ARG A 140 11.56 1.10 11.24
N SER A 141 12.26 2.06 10.63
CA SER A 141 13.08 3.01 11.39
C SER A 141 12.24 3.96 12.26
N ILE A 142 11.02 4.27 11.80
CA ILE A 142 10.05 5.13 12.49
C ILE A 142 9.24 4.32 13.52
N GLU A 143 8.84 3.10 13.18
CA GLU A 143 7.96 2.24 13.98
C GLU A 143 8.72 1.04 14.54
N LYS A 144 9.17 1.14 15.80
CA LYS A 144 10.00 0.11 16.46
C LYS A 144 9.23 -0.80 17.40
N ASP A 145 8.10 -0.33 17.94
CA ASP A 145 7.44 -1.00 19.07
C ASP A 145 6.03 -1.51 18.73
N ASN A 146 5.45 -1.13 17.59
CA ASN A 146 4.14 -1.60 17.19
C ASN A 146 4.21 -2.94 16.45
N SER A 147 4.01 -4.02 17.19
CA SER A 147 4.06 -5.40 16.68
C SER A 147 3.14 -5.64 15.47
N ARG A 148 1.96 -5.02 15.41
CA ARG A 148 1.02 -5.18 14.28
C ARG A 148 1.55 -4.53 13.00
N ILE A 149 2.07 -3.30 13.10
CA ILE A 149 2.65 -2.62 11.93
C ILE A 149 3.91 -3.36 11.48
N LEU A 150 4.76 -3.80 12.41
CA LEU A 150 5.94 -4.59 12.08
C LEU A 150 5.57 -5.88 11.33
N SER A 151 4.62 -6.66 11.85
CA SER A 151 4.12 -7.86 11.17
C SER A 151 3.62 -7.55 9.75
N LEU A 152 2.84 -6.47 9.58
CA LEU A 152 2.36 -6.04 8.26
C LEU A 152 3.51 -5.69 7.31
N LEU A 153 4.55 -5.00 7.79
CA LEU A 153 5.74 -4.65 6.99
C LEU A 153 6.50 -5.90 6.54
N TYR A 154 6.59 -6.94 7.38
CA TYR A 154 7.16 -8.23 6.97
C TYR A 154 6.35 -8.92 5.88
N VAL A 155 5.01 -8.89 5.96
CA VAL A 155 4.16 -9.42 4.89
C VAL A 155 4.40 -8.68 3.58
N TYR A 156 4.46 -7.34 3.63
CA TYR A 156 4.71 -6.52 2.44
C TYR A 156 6.09 -6.76 1.83
N GLU A 157 7.12 -6.92 2.66
CA GLU A 157 8.46 -7.27 2.19
C GLU A 157 8.47 -8.66 1.54
N PHE A 158 7.87 -9.64 2.21
CA PHE A 158 7.75 -11.01 1.73
C PHE A 158 7.09 -11.07 0.36
N GLU A 159 5.94 -10.41 0.22
CA GLU A 159 5.23 -10.34 -1.05
C GLU A 159 6.05 -9.65 -2.14
N THR A 160 6.68 -8.51 -1.81
CA THR A 160 7.51 -7.78 -2.78
C THR A 160 8.65 -8.65 -3.29
N ARG A 161 9.35 -9.36 -2.39
CA ARG A 161 10.45 -10.26 -2.76
C ARG A 161 9.95 -11.44 -3.59
N ILE A 162 8.80 -12.03 -3.27
CA ILE A 162 8.19 -13.08 -4.11
C ILE A 162 7.88 -12.57 -5.52
N LEU A 163 7.28 -11.37 -5.62
CA LEU A 163 6.94 -10.78 -6.91
C LEU A 163 8.18 -10.46 -7.76
N MET A 164 9.35 -10.31 -7.12
CA MET A 164 10.65 -10.17 -7.77
C MET A 164 11.38 -11.50 -8.01
N GLU A 165 10.78 -12.63 -7.64
CA GLU A 165 11.42 -13.96 -7.60
C GLU A 165 12.69 -14.01 -6.74
N ASP A 166 12.82 -13.10 -5.77
CA ASP A 166 13.97 -13.00 -4.88
C ASP A 166 13.97 -14.12 -3.82
N LEU A 167 15.05 -14.90 -3.78
CA LEU A 167 15.22 -16.05 -2.87
C LEU A 167 15.23 -15.64 -1.39
N SER A 168 15.57 -14.39 -1.09
CA SER A 168 15.58 -13.90 0.29
C SER A 168 14.18 -13.72 0.91
N ALA A 169 13.10 -13.93 0.14
CA ALA A 169 11.75 -14.04 0.68
C ALA A 169 11.64 -15.09 1.81
N GLU A 170 12.39 -16.20 1.72
CA GLU A 170 12.45 -17.20 2.78
C GLU A 170 13.05 -16.65 4.08
N THR A 171 14.10 -15.83 3.98
CA THR A 171 14.71 -15.17 5.13
C THR A 171 13.74 -14.21 5.79
N VAL A 172 12.98 -13.44 5.01
CA VAL A 172 11.95 -12.51 5.54
C VAL A 172 10.87 -13.26 6.30
N LEU A 173 10.40 -14.39 5.74
CA LEU A 173 9.43 -15.25 6.42
C LEU A 173 9.97 -15.76 7.76
N LYS A 174 11.21 -16.28 7.78
CA LYS A 174 11.83 -16.77 9.02
C LYS A 174 11.93 -15.68 10.08
N GLN A 175 12.29 -14.47 9.68
CA GLN A 175 12.34 -13.31 10.57
C GLN A 175 10.94 -12.93 11.09
N MET A 176 9.92 -12.97 10.23
CA MET A 176 8.53 -12.71 10.64
C MET A 176 8.06 -13.74 11.68
N LEU A 177 8.36 -15.03 11.48
CA LEU A 177 7.99 -16.11 12.40
C LEU A 177 8.72 -16.03 13.76
N GLN A 178 9.77 -15.21 13.88
CA GLN A 178 10.47 -14.94 15.13
C GLN A 178 9.86 -13.78 15.92
N LEU A 179 8.89 -13.05 15.36
CA LEU A 179 8.20 -11.99 16.08
C LEU A 179 7.42 -12.55 17.28
N PRO A 180 7.37 -11.82 18.41
CA PRO A 180 6.72 -12.30 19.63
C PRO A 180 5.20 -12.48 19.47
N PHE A 181 4.59 -11.80 18.48
CA PHE A 181 3.17 -11.92 18.19
C PHE A 181 2.94 -11.79 16.68
N VAL A 182 2.50 -12.89 16.06
CA VAL A 182 1.95 -12.92 14.71
C VAL A 182 0.57 -13.55 14.81
N ASP A 183 -0.47 -12.80 14.42
CA ASP A 183 -1.83 -13.32 14.44
C ASP A 183 -2.09 -14.29 13.27
N ALA A 184 -3.13 -15.11 13.42
CA ALA A 184 -3.52 -16.10 12.43
C ALA A 184 -3.89 -15.47 11.08
N GLU A 185 -4.54 -14.30 11.07
CA GLU A 185 -4.92 -13.59 9.84
C GLU A 185 -3.68 -13.19 9.00
N THR A 186 -2.61 -12.79 9.69
CA THR A 186 -1.32 -12.48 9.07
C THR A 186 -0.68 -13.72 8.46
N LEU A 187 -0.67 -14.85 9.17
CA LEU A 187 -0.15 -16.12 8.64
C LEU A 187 -0.98 -16.61 7.46
N GLN A 188 -2.31 -16.53 7.54
CA GLN A 188 -3.23 -16.87 6.46
C GLN A 188 -2.98 -16.01 5.21
N LEU A 189 -2.69 -14.73 5.39
CA LEU A 189 -2.32 -13.83 4.31
C LEU A 189 -1.01 -14.26 3.64
N VAL A 190 0.04 -14.55 4.41
CA VAL A 190 1.32 -15.04 3.87
C VAL A 190 1.14 -16.34 3.12
N ALA A 191 0.37 -17.27 3.68
CA ALA A 191 0.02 -18.55 3.06
C ALA A 191 -0.70 -18.33 1.72
N SER A 192 -1.68 -17.43 1.70
CA SER A 192 -2.40 -17.04 0.48
C SER A 192 -1.45 -16.46 -0.57
N ILE A 193 -0.51 -15.59 -0.20
CA ILE A 193 0.47 -15.02 -1.14
C ILE A 193 1.33 -16.14 -1.73
N ALA A 194 1.91 -16.99 -0.88
CA ALA A 194 2.79 -18.07 -1.31
C ALA A 194 2.10 -19.07 -2.24
N TYR A 195 0.82 -19.37 -1.98
CA TYR A 195 -0.01 -20.22 -2.83
C TYR A 195 -0.27 -19.58 -4.22
N HIS A 196 -0.73 -18.32 -4.26
CA HIS A 196 -1.08 -17.67 -5.52
C HIS A 196 0.14 -17.37 -6.41
N CYS A 197 1.33 -17.27 -5.81
CA CYS A 197 2.58 -17.09 -6.53
C CYS A 197 3.30 -18.42 -6.85
N ASP A 198 2.70 -19.57 -6.53
CA ASP A 198 3.26 -20.92 -6.75
C ASP A 198 4.68 -21.12 -6.18
N VAL A 199 4.93 -20.54 -5.00
CA VAL A 199 6.24 -20.60 -4.33
C VAL A 199 6.24 -21.46 -3.07
N LEU A 200 5.16 -22.18 -2.79
CA LEU A 200 5.05 -23.05 -1.61
C LEU A 200 6.15 -24.12 -1.55
N THR A 201 6.60 -24.61 -2.70
CA THR A 201 7.69 -25.59 -2.81
C THR A 201 9.04 -25.08 -2.31
N ARG A 202 9.22 -23.75 -2.23
CA ARG A 202 10.46 -23.12 -1.74
C ARG A 202 10.60 -23.17 -0.22
N PHE A 203 9.51 -23.39 0.52
CA PHE A 203 9.51 -23.37 1.99
C PHE A 203 9.59 -24.77 2.58
N THR A 204 10.18 -24.90 3.77
CA THR A 204 10.30 -26.17 4.52
C THR A 204 8.93 -26.70 4.97
N ALA A 205 8.83 -28.00 5.27
CA ALA A 205 7.59 -28.58 5.79
C ALA A 205 7.09 -27.89 7.07
N LYS A 206 8.01 -27.45 7.94
CA LYS A 206 7.68 -26.71 9.17
C LYS A 206 7.07 -25.35 8.86
N GLU A 207 7.69 -24.56 7.98
CA GLU A 207 7.20 -23.25 7.55
C GLU A 207 5.85 -23.37 6.84
N ARG A 208 5.73 -24.36 5.96
CA ARG A 208 4.46 -24.69 5.31
C ARG A 208 3.40 -25.04 6.35
N ASN A 209 3.70 -25.88 7.35
CA ASN A 209 2.71 -26.22 8.37
C ASN A 209 2.27 -24.99 9.20
N CYS A 210 3.18 -24.05 9.50
CA CYS A 210 2.82 -22.78 10.12
C CYS A 210 1.90 -21.92 9.25
N MET A 211 2.01 -22.00 7.93
CA MET A 211 1.10 -21.35 6.96
C MET A 211 -0.19 -22.13 6.69
N LEU A 212 -0.14 -23.47 6.76
CA LEU A 212 -1.15 -24.39 6.24
C LEU A 212 -2.23 -24.76 7.26
N ILE A 213 -2.04 -24.52 8.56
CA ILE A 213 -3.08 -24.78 9.58
C ILE A 213 -4.41 -24.08 9.20
N ASP A 214 -4.34 -22.94 8.49
CA ASP A 214 -5.51 -22.21 8.00
C ASP A 214 -5.80 -22.36 6.49
N ILE A 215 -4.92 -22.99 5.71
CA ILE A 215 -5.19 -23.29 4.29
C ILE A 215 -6.25 -24.38 4.18
N VAL A 216 -6.29 -25.36 5.09
CA VAL A 216 -7.38 -26.36 5.11
C VAL A 216 -8.73 -25.66 5.29
N HIS A 217 -8.81 -24.60 6.10
CA HIS A 217 -10.01 -23.75 6.21
C HIS A 217 -10.29 -22.95 4.93
N LEU A 218 -9.27 -22.39 4.26
CA LEU A 218 -9.45 -21.71 2.97
C LEU A 218 -9.92 -22.65 1.86
N PHE A 219 -9.40 -23.87 1.79
CA PHE A 219 -9.88 -24.91 0.88
C PHE A 219 -11.30 -25.36 1.25
N PHE A 220 -11.64 -25.44 2.54
CA PHE A 220 -13.00 -25.75 2.98
C PHE A 220 -13.98 -24.66 2.51
N PHE A 221 -13.68 -23.37 2.72
CA PHE A 221 -14.56 -22.28 2.31
C PHE A 221 -14.60 -22.06 0.79
N ALA A 222 -13.46 -22.18 0.09
CA ALA A 222 -13.39 -21.99 -1.36
C ALA A 222 -14.06 -23.13 -2.14
N ASN A 223 -14.13 -24.35 -1.59
CA ASN A 223 -14.78 -25.49 -2.24
C ASN A 223 -16.22 -25.78 -1.76
N PHE A 224 -16.66 -25.27 -0.60
CA PHE A 224 -18.06 -25.43 -0.14
C PHE A 224 -18.99 -24.25 -0.44
N VAL A 225 -18.48 -23.05 -0.71
CA VAL A 225 -19.31 -21.94 -1.18
C VAL A 225 -19.36 -21.98 -2.70
N GLN A 226 -20.18 -22.88 -3.24
CA GLN A 226 -20.68 -22.67 -4.60
C GLN A 226 -21.44 -21.35 -4.62
N PRO A 227 -21.29 -20.51 -5.66
CA PRO A 227 -22.17 -19.37 -5.88
C PRO A 227 -23.53 -19.94 -6.27
N THR A 228 -24.35 -20.28 -5.28
CA THR A 228 -25.78 -20.45 -5.53
C THR A 228 -26.31 -19.08 -5.87
N GLU A 229 -26.92 -19.01 -7.05
CA GLU A 229 -27.57 -17.85 -7.64
C GLU A 229 -28.36 -17.09 -6.59
N VAL A 230 -27.85 -15.94 -6.17
CA VAL A 230 -28.69 -14.93 -5.51
C VAL A 230 -29.52 -14.32 -6.63
N HIS A 231 -30.62 -14.99 -6.96
CA HIS A 231 -31.68 -14.40 -7.74
C HIS A 231 -32.12 -13.10 -7.09
N THR A 232 -32.05 -12.04 -7.88
CA THR A 232 -32.64 -10.73 -7.64
C THR A 232 -34.11 -10.86 -7.26
N CYS A 233 -34.43 -10.64 -5.99
CA CYS A 233 -35.77 -10.26 -5.53
C CYS A 233 -35.63 -9.21 -4.42
N VAL A 234 -35.32 -7.97 -4.81
CA VAL A 234 -35.60 -6.81 -3.95
C VAL A 234 -37.07 -6.48 -4.18
N ASP A 235 -37.90 -6.84 -3.21
CA ASP A 235 -39.31 -6.44 -3.15
C ASP A 235 -39.37 -4.96 -2.72
N GLU A 236 -39.54 -4.06 -3.70
CA GLU A 236 -39.63 -2.61 -3.52
C GLU A 236 -40.97 -2.14 -2.91
N SER A 237 -41.86 -3.05 -2.48
CA SER A 237 -43.19 -2.66 -2.00
C SER A 237 -43.26 -2.18 -0.54
N ARG A 238 -42.13 -2.13 0.19
CA ARG A 238 -42.11 -1.82 1.64
C ARG A 238 -41.78 -0.38 2.04
N TRP A 239 -41.70 0.55 1.09
CA TRP A 239 -41.47 1.98 1.35
C TRP A 239 -42.53 2.87 0.69
N LYS A 240 -43.80 2.58 0.94
CA LYS A 240 -44.89 3.55 0.77
C LYS A 240 -45.55 3.82 2.11
#